data_AF-A0A2N9F2U2-F1
#
_entry.id   AF-A0A2N9F2U2-F1
#
_cell.length_a   1.000
_cell.length_b   1.000
_cell.length_c   1.000
_cell.angle_alpha   90.00
_cell.angle_beta   90.00
_cell.angle_gamma   90.00
#
_symmetry.space_group_name_H-M   'P 1'
#
loop_
_entity.id
_entity.type
_entity.pdbx_description
1 polymer ?
#
loop_
_entity_poly.entity_id
_entity_poly.type
_entity_poly.pdbx_seq_one_letter_code
_entity_poly.pdbx_strand_id
1 'polypeptide(L)' 'MATPPVAGNPEGLSVAAPAQAPGTDMTGICFKDQLWLNTYPLDRNLVFDYFALSPFYDWTCNNEQLRMRSIHPLDLSHLS' A
#
# COMPACT_ATOMS: atom_id res chain seq x y z
N MET A 1 -34.33 -17.64 2.78
CA MET A 1 -34.31 -16.74 1.60
C MET A 1 -32.86 -16.31 1.39
N ALA A 2 -32.40 -16.35 0.14
CA ALA A 2 -31.00 -16.40 -0.26
C ALA A 2 -30.21 -15.11 -0.01
N THR A 3 -28.95 -15.26 0.40
CA THR A 3 -27.90 -14.23 0.33
C THR A 3 -27.42 -14.08 -1.11
N PRO A 4 -27.20 -12.87 -1.63
CA PRO A 4 -26.66 -12.69 -2.98
C PRO A 4 -25.15 -12.98 -3.00
N PRO A 5 -24.60 -13.56 -4.08
CA PRO A 5 -23.17 -13.69 -4.25
C PRO A 5 -22.59 -12.33 -4.66
N VAL A 6 -21.59 -11.85 -3.93
CA VAL A 6 -20.75 -10.75 -4.41
C VAL A 6 -19.94 -11.28 -5.59
N ALA A 7 -20.33 -10.85 -6.79
CA ALA A 7 -19.59 -11.14 -8.01
C ALA A 7 -18.20 -10.53 -7.89
N GLY A 8 -17.17 -11.39 -7.93
CA GLY A 8 -15.80 -10.96 -8.16
C GLY A 8 -15.73 -10.28 -9.51
N ASN A 9 -15.31 -9.01 -9.50
CA ASN A 9 -15.03 -8.28 -10.72
C ASN A 9 -13.53 -8.49 -11.06
N PRO A 10 -13.18 -9.19 -12.14
CA PRO A 10 -11.84 -9.11 -12.70
C PRO A 10 -11.73 -7.79 -13.47
N GLU A 11 -10.52 -7.28 -13.61
CA GLU A 11 -10.18 -6.13 -14.48
C GLU A 11 -10.41 -4.72 -13.90
N GLY A 12 -9.30 -4.08 -13.56
CA GLY A 12 -9.01 -2.71 -13.99
C GLY A 12 -9.68 -1.55 -13.23
N LEU A 13 -8.84 -0.88 -12.44
CA LEU A 13 -8.87 0.54 -12.07
C LEU A 13 -9.63 0.98 -10.81
N SER A 14 -8.87 1.75 -10.02
CA SER A 14 -9.27 2.60 -8.89
C SER A 14 -9.56 1.90 -7.57
N VAL A 15 -8.51 1.76 -6.76
CA VAL A 15 -8.64 1.82 -5.31
C VAL A 15 -7.82 2.99 -4.80
N ALA A 16 -8.46 4.17 -4.72
CA ALA A 16 -8.14 5.06 -3.61
C ALA A 16 -8.22 4.19 -2.35
N ALA A 17 -7.08 4.00 -1.69
CA ALA A 17 -6.98 3.05 -0.60
C ALA A 17 -8.10 3.33 0.40
N PRO A 18 -8.99 2.37 0.68
CA PRO A 18 -9.99 2.56 1.70
C PRO A 18 -9.22 2.78 3.00
N ALA A 19 -9.42 3.93 3.63
CA ALA A 19 -8.96 4.17 4.99
C ALA A 19 -9.36 2.94 5.83
N GLN A 20 -8.37 2.27 6.39
CA GLN A 20 -8.51 0.94 6.97
C GLN A 20 -9.63 0.95 8.02
N ALA A 21 -10.65 0.11 7.84
CA ALA A 21 -11.64 -0.11 8.89
C ALA A 21 -10.92 -0.83 10.07
N PRO A 22 -10.90 -0.25 11.28
CA PRO A 22 -10.21 -0.85 12.43
C PRO A 22 -10.71 -2.28 12.67
N GLY A 23 -9.81 -3.26 12.66
CA GLY A 23 -10.14 -4.66 12.98
C GLY A 23 -10.35 -5.61 11.78
N THR A 24 -10.04 -5.20 10.55
CA THR A 24 -9.99 -6.13 9.41
C THR A 24 -8.73 -6.99 9.49
N ASP A 25 -8.87 -8.31 9.62
CA ASP A 25 -7.73 -9.25 9.55
C ASP A 25 -7.17 -9.28 8.11
N MET A 26 -5.90 -8.90 7.97
CA MET A 26 -5.19 -8.83 6.69
C MET A 26 -4.15 -9.94 6.53
N THR A 27 -4.04 -10.88 7.48
CA THR A 27 -3.01 -11.93 7.46
C THR A 27 -3.25 -13.01 6.40
N GLY A 28 -4.48 -13.11 5.88
CA GLY A 28 -4.88 -14.08 4.85
C GLY A 28 -4.78 -13.60 3.41
N ILE A 29 -4.29 -12.38 3.15
CA ILE A 29 -4.25 -11.78 1.81
C ILE A 29 -2.82 -11.42 1.38
N CYS A 30 -2.60 -11.36 0.07
CA CYS A 30 -1.34 -10.94 -0.54
C CYS A 30 -1.57 -9.70 -1.41
N PHE A 31 -0.61 -8.77 -1.41
CA PHE A 31 -0.62 -7.61 -2.30
C PHE A 31 0.48 -7.71 -3.35
N LYS A 32 0.12 -7.50 -4.62
CA LYS A 32 1.06 -7.38 -5.73
C LYS A 32 0.46 -6.52 -6.85
N ASP A 33 1.10 -5.40 -7.17
CA ASP A 33 0.77 -4.58 -8.34
C ASP A 33 1.79 -4.85 -9.46
N GLN A 34 1.39 -5.68 -10.42
CA GLN A 34 2.25 -6.05 -11.55
C GLN A 34 2.45 -4.89 -12.54
N LEU A 35 1.48 -3.99 -12.69
CA LEU A 35 1.60 -2.86 -13.61
C LEU A 35 2.65 -1.87 -13.11
N TRP A 36 2.63 -1.59 -11.80
CA TRP A 36 3.64 -0.79 -11.14
C TRP A 36 5.03 -1.43 -11.31
N LEU A 37 5.16 -2.72 -11.00
CA LEU A 37 6.43 -3.46 -11.09
C LEU A 37 6.98 -3.57 -12.52
N ASN A 38 6.12 -3.54 -13.54
CA ASN A 38 6.56 -3.51 -14.94
C ASN A 38 7.12 -2.13 -15.34
N THR A 39 6.72 -1.07 -14.65
CA THR A 39 7.10 0.32 -14.95
C THR A 39 8.30 0.77 -14.12
N TYR A 40 8.31 0.39 -12.84
CA TYR A 40 9.31 0.80 -11.86
C TYR A 40 9.98 -0.45 -11.29
N PRO A 41 11.29 -0.66 -11.52
CA PRO A 41 12.00 -1.78 -10.91
C PRO A 41 11.99 -1.61 -9.39
N LEU A 42 11.82 -2.72 -8.66
CA LEU A 42 11.77 -2.69 -7.20
C LEU A 42 13.19 -2.53 -6.64
N ASP A 43 13.54 -1.31 -6.24
CA ASP A 43 14.82 -0.97 -5.62
C ASP A 43 14.64 -0.30 -4.24
N ARG A 44 15.75 0.02 -3.57
CA ARG A 44 15.74 0.59 -2.21
C ARG A 44 15.07 1.95 -2.11
N ASN A 45 15.01 2.70 -3.20
CA ASN A 45 14.41 4.03 -3.22
C ASN A 45 12.90 3.93 -3.46
N LEU A 46 12.49 3.01 -4.32
CA LEU A 46 11.10 2.89 -4.76
C LEU A 46 10.28 1.86 -3.97
N VAL A 47 10.92 1.02 -3.15
CA VAL A 47 10.22 0.01 -2.33
C VAL A 47 9.23 0.64 -1.35
N PHE A 48 9.53 1.83 -0.82
CA PHE A 48 8.64 2.54 0.09
C PHE A 48 7.42 3.10 -0.63
N ASP A 49 7.61 3.65 -1.84
CA ASP A 49 6.50 4.14 -2.67
C ASP A 49 5.60 2.99 -3.12
N TYR A 50 6.18 1.84 -3.50
CA TYR A 50 5.40 0.64 -3.82
C TYR A 50 4.61 0.13 -2.63
N PHE A 51 5.25 0.04 -1.45
CA PHE A 51 4.59 -0.43 -0.24
C PHE A 51 3.49 0.54 0.23
N ALA A 52 3.62 1.84 -0.02
CA ALA A 52 2.60 2.83 0.33
C ALA A 52 1.27 2.65 -0.43
N LEU A 53 1.30 1.97 -1.58
CA LEU A 53 0.10 1.60 -2.36
C LEU A 53 -0.61 0.36 -1.81
N SER A 54 0.05 -0.37 -0.91
CA SER A 54 -0.47 -1.60 -0.32
C SER A 54 -1.63 -1.31 0.63
N PRO A 55 -2.66 -2.19 0.70
CA PRO A 55 -3.66 -2.14 1.77
C PRO A 55 -3.05 -2.29 3.17
N PHE A 56 -1.81 -2.76 3.28
CA PHE A 56 -1.07 -2.91 4.53
C PHE A 56 -0.43 -1.60 5.02
N TYR A 57 -0.44 -0.53 4.21
CA TYR A 57 0.22 0.72 4.58
C TYR A 57 -0.62 1.53 5.58
N ASP A 58 0.00 1.89 6.70
CA ASP A 58 -0.61 2.72 7.74
C ASP A 58 -0.23 4.19 7.53
N TRP A 59 -1.22 5.05 7.30
CA TRP A 59 -1.03 6.49 7.08
C TRP A 59 -0.67 7.26 8.36
N THR A 60 -0.75 6.62 9.52
CA THR A 60 -0.33 7.20 10.80
C THR A 60 1.12 6.87 11.16
N CYS A 61 1.80 6.03 10.37
CA CYS A 61 3.17 5.62 10.65
C CYS A 61 4.19 6.77 10.45
N ASN A 62 5.37 6.63 11.05
CA ASN A 62 6.43 7.64 10.94
C ASN A 62 6.91 7.84 9.49
N ASN A 63 6.84 6.80 8.64
CA ASN A 63 7.26 6.91 7.25
C ASN A 63 6.36 7.87 6.45
N GLU A 64 5.07 7.97 6.79
CA GLU A 64 4.16 8.93 6.17
C GLU A 64 4.55 10.37 6.54
N GLN A 65 4.91 10.60 7.82
CA GLN A 65 5.37 11.90 8.28
C GLN A 65 6.66 12.35 7.58
N LEU A 66 7.58 11.41 7.31
CA LEU A 66 8.79 11.67 6.54
C LEU A 66 8.47 11.97 5.08
N ARG A 67 7.57 11.20 4.46
CA ARG A 67 7.09 11.41 3.08
C ARG A 67 6.46 12.80 2.91
N MET A 68 5.61 13.23 3.84
CA MET A 68 5.00 14.57 3.85
C MET A 68 6.04 15.70 3.92
N ARG A 69 7.19 15.43 4.52
CA ARG A 69 8.32 16.36 4.62
C ARG A 69 9.32 16.23 3.45
N SER A 70 9.03 15.37 2.47
CA SER A 70 9.94 15.02 1.38
C SER A 70 11.31 14.50 1.87
N ILE A 71 11.33 13.86 3.03
CA ILE A 71 12.52 13.20 3.59
C ILE A 71 12.48 11.75 3.14
N HIS A 72 13.56 11.29 2.50
CA HIS A 72 13.65 9.90 2.08
C HIS A 72 13.70 8.98 3.31
N PRO A 73 12.92 7.88 3.37
CA PRO A 73 12.88 7.01 4.56
C PRO A 73 14.24 6.38 4.92
N LEU A 74 15.16 6.30 3.96
CA LEU A 74 16.53 5.82 4.16
C LEU A 74 17.56 6.94 4.37
N ASP A 75 17.11 8.18 4.57
CA ASP A 75 18.01 9.28 4.87
C ASP A 75 18.62 9.09 6.27
N LEU A 76 19.90 8.70 6.28
CA LEU A 76 20.70 8.38 7.47
C LEU A 76 20.76 9.55 8.47
N SER A 77 20.53 10.79 8.03
CA SER A 77 20.48 11.94 8.94
C SER A 77 19.29 11.90 9.92
N HIS A 78 18.27 11.11 9.60
CA HIS A 78 17.05 10.97 10.39
C HIS A 78 16.90 9.57 11.04
N LEU A 79 17.83 8.66 10.80
CA LEU A 79 17.93 7.38 11.50
C LEU A 79 18.76 7.57 12.79
N SER A 80 18.07 7.84 13.90
CA SER A 80 18.65 7.94 15.26
C SER A 80 18.46 6.65 16.06
#